data_AF-A0A7X5SBX4-F1
#
_entry.id   AF-A0A7X5SBX4-F1
#
_cell.length_a   1.000
_cell.length_b   1.000
_cell.length_c   1.000
_cell.angle_alpha   90.00
_cell.angle_beta   90.00
_cell.angle_gamma   90.00
#
_symmetry.space_group_name_H-M   'P 1'
#
loop_
_entity.id
_entity.type
_entity.pdbx_description
1 polymer ?
#
loop_
_entity_poly.entity_id
_entity_poly.type
_entity_poly.pdbx_seq_one_letter_code
_entity_poly.pdbx_strand_id
1 'polypeptide(L)'
;QAYFNDSNFPNNMPAIWDRHFGQFAGTYALLLGEFGGKYGEGDARDKVWQDALVKYLRSKGINEGFYWSWNPNSGDTGGILRDDWTSVREDKMALLRTLWG
;
A
#
# COMPACT_ATOMS: atom_id res chain seq x y z
N GLN A 1 -6.99 -1.71 12.17
CA GLN A 1 -5.82 -1.45 13.04
C GLN A 1 -6.03 -0.14 13.80
N ALA A 2 -5.52 -0.01 15.03
CA ALA A 2 -5.73 1.17 15.88
C ALA A 2 -5.15 2.47 15.27
N TYR A 3 -4.10 2.37 14.45
CA TYR A 3 -3.44 3.51 13.80
C TYR A 3 -4.38 4.36 12.92
N PHE A 4 -5.45 3.77 12.39
CA PHE A 4 -6.41 4.46 11.51
C PHE A 4 -7.47 5.26 12.28
N ASN A 5 -7.51 5.11 13.61
CA ASN A 5 -8.40 5.85 14.49
C ASN A 5 -7.68 7.02 15.16
N ASP A 6 -6.39 7.20 14.89
CA ASP A 6 -5.64 8.38 15.33
C ASP A 6 -6.19 9.61 14.60
N SER A 7 -6.43 10.70 15.33
CA SER A 7 -6.89 11.97 14.76
C SER A 7 -5.94 12.56 13.72
N ASN A 8 -4.67 12.17 13.75
CA ASN A 8 -3.64 12.60 12.82
C ASN A 8 -3.44 11.63 11.65
N PHE A 9 -4.28 10.60 11.50
CA PHE A 9 -4.23 9.72 10.32
C PHE A 9 -4.50 10.52 9.02
N PRO A 10 -3.71 10.32 7.94
CA PRO A 10 -2.61 9.36 7.76
C PRO A 10 -1.21 9.90 8.12
N ASN A 11 -1.09 11.13 8.59
CA ASN A 11 0.20 11.78 8.86
C ASN A 11 0.99 11.14 10.02
N ASN A 12 0.34 10.35 10.87
CA ASN A 12 1.01 9.53 11.88
C ASN A 12 1.77 8.32 11.29
N MET A 13 1.37 7.86 10.09
CA MET A 13 1.86 6.60 9.53
C MET A 13 3.37 6.58 9.21
N PRO A 14 4.00 7.64 8.64
CA PRO A 14 5.43 7.63 8.35
C PRO A 14 6.31 7.29 9.56
N ALA A 15 6.04 7.89 10.73
CA ALA A 15 6.80 7.60 11.95
C ALA A 15 6.63 6.14 12.43
N ILE A 16 5.44 5.57 12.22
CA ILE A 16 5.14 4.16 12.55
C ILE A 16 5.91 3.23 11.60
N TRP A 17 5.86 3.50 10.29
CA TRP A 17 6.58 2.71 9.29
C TRP A 17 8.10 2.82 9.45
N ASP A 18 8.63 3.99 9.77
CA ASP A 18 10.06 4.19 10.04
C ASP A 18 10.51 3.31 11.21
N ARG A 19 9.76 3.32 12.31
CA ARG A 19 10.04 2.49 13.48
C ARG A 19 9.96 1.00 13.17
N HIS A 20 9.06 0.56 12.30
CA HIS A 20 8.87 -0.85 12.01
C HIS A 20 9.87 -1.40 11.00
N PHE A 21 10.09 -0.70 9.90
CA PHE A 21 10.94 -1.18 8.80
C PHE A 21 11.75 -0.09 8.10
N GLY A 22 11.25 1.15 8.04
CA GLY A 22 11.89 2.22 7.25
C GLY A 22 13.25 2.67 7.76
N GLN A 23 13.55 2.42 9.04
CA GLN A 23 14.89 2.64 9.61
C GLN A 23 15.99 1.82 8.91
N PHE A 24 15.65 0.74 8.19
CA PHE A 24 16.62 -0.09 7.48
C PHE A 24 16.88 0.38 6.03
N ALA A 25 16.06 1.29 5.50
CA ALA A 25 16.20 1.80 4.14
C ALA A 25 17.54 2.55 3.96
N GLY A 26 18.19 2.35 2.81
CA GLY A 26 19.48 2.97 2.47
C GLY A 26 20.70 2.32 3.12
N THR A 27 20.51 1.41 4.09
CA THR A 27 21.59 0.59 4.66
C THR A 27 21.49 -0.88 4.20
N TYR A 28 20.25 -1.39 4.10
CA TYR A 28 19.97 -2.74 3.65
C TYR A 28 19.07 -2.71 2.42
N ALA A 29 19.12 -3.79 1.63
CA ALA A 29 18.09 -4.06 0.64
C ALA A 29 16.76 -4.27 1.37
N LEU A 30 15.78 -3.43 1.06
CA LEU A 30 14.48 -3.42 1.71
C LEU A 30 13.41 -3.30 0.63
N LEU A 31 12.46 -4.22 0.66
CA LEU A 31 11.28 -4.23 -0.19
C LEU A 31 10.10 -4.75 0.62
N LEU A 32 8.88 -4.33 0.28
CA LEU A 32 7.70 -4.85 0.96
C LEU A 32 7.31 -6.21 0.37
N GLY A 33 7.31 -7.26 1.21
CA GLY A 33 6.91 -8.60 0.81
C GLY A 33 5.41 -8.72 0.52
N GLU A 34 4.58 -7.94 1.21
CA GLU A 34 3.14 -7.81 0.95
C GLU A 34 2.66 -6.41 1.35
N PHE A 35 1.83 -5.81 0.51
CA PHE A 35 1.05 -4.61 0.83
C PHE A 35 -0.16 -4.52 -0.10
N GLY A 36 -1.30 -4.05 0.40
CA GLY A 36 -2.50 -3.86 -0.41
C GLY A 36 -3.78 -3.74 0.42
N GLY A 37 -4.89 -3.60 -0.30
CA GLY A 37 -6.21 -3.36 0.26
C GLY A 37 -7.24 -3.14 -0.86
N LYS A 38 -8.54 -3.02 -0.53
CA LYS A 38 -9.62 -2.84 -1.51
C LYS A 38 -9.62 -1.47 -2.21
N TYR A 39 -8.73 -0.60 -1.78
CA TYR A 39 -8.46 0.74 -2.30
C TYR A 39 -9.74 1.55 -2.43
N GLY A 40 -10.44 1.73 -1.30
CA GLY A 40 -11.68 2.49 -1.20
C GLY A 40 -12.97 1.71 -1.50
N GLU A 41 -12.90 0.51 -2.08
CA GLU A 41 -14.06 -0.39 -2.19
C GLU A 41 -14.31 -1.12 -0.86
N GLY A 42 -14.89 -0.41 0.10
CA GLY A 42 -15.05 -0.85 1.48
C GLY A 42 -14.76 0.31 2.42
N ASP A 43 -13.71 0.20 3.23
CA ASP A 43 -13.25 1.33 4.04
C ASP A 43 -12.53 2.36 3.16
N ALA A 44 -13.10 3.57 3.08
CA ALA A 44 -12.51 4.68 2.31
C ALA A 44 -11.11 5.08 2.80
N ARG A 45 -10.77 4.80 4.06
CA ARG A 45 -9.45 5.10 4.63
C ARG A 45 -8.34 4.25 4.03
N ASP A 46 -8.66 3.10 3.45
CA ASP A 46 -7.67 2.25 2.79
C ASP A 46 -7.03 2.95 1.59
N LYS A 47 -7.81 3.69 0.79
CA LYS A 47 -7.24 4.49 -0.30
C LYS A 47 -6.24 5.52 0.24
N VAL A 48 -6.63 6.24 1.29
CA VAL A 48 -5.78 7.25 1.96
C VAL A 48 -4.51 6.62 2.53
N TRP A 49 -4.61 5.43 3.12
CA TRP A 49 -3.47 4.68 3.64
C TRP A 49 -2.50 4.26 2.54
N GLN A 50 -3.00 3.68 1.46
CA GLN A 50 -2.16 3.21 0.34
C GLN A 50 -1.47 4.37 -0.40
N ASP A 51 -2.18 5.49 -0.62
CA ASP A 51 -1.59 6.71 -1.18
C ASP A 51 -0.44 7.23 -0.30
N ALA A 52 -0.66 7.28 1.02
CA ALA A 52 0.35 7.71 1.98
C ALA A 52 1.55 6.75 2.04
N LEU A 53 1.30 5.45 1.96
CA LEU A 53 2.34 4.43 1.96
C LEU A 53 3.24 4.58 0.74
N VAL A 54 2.67 4.63 -0.47
CA VAL A 54 3.46 4.78 -1.70
C VAL A 54 4.26 6.09 -1.69
N LYS A 55 3.67 7.19 -1.23
CA LYS A 55 4.40 8.46 -1.06
C LYS A 55 5.60 8.30 -0.12
N TYR A 56 5.40 7.66 1.02
CA TYR A 56 6.45 7.42 1.99
C TYR A 56 7.57 6.51 1.45
N LEU A 57 7.21 5.38 0.82
CA LEU A 57 8.16 4.43 0.24
C LEU A 57 9.07 5.12 -0.78
N ARG A 58 8.50 5.90 -1.70
CA ARG A 58 9.27 6.70 -2.67
C ARG A 58 10.18 7.72 -2.00
N SER A 59 9.72 8.39 -0.96
CA SER A 59 10.54 9.37 -0.23
C SER A 59 11.76 8.75 0.45
N LYS A 60 11.70 7.44 0.75
CA LYS A 60 12.77 6.65 1.37
C LYS A 60 13.60 5.87 0.35
N GLY A 61 13.28 5.97 -0.95
CA GLY A 61 13.95 5.20 -2.01
C GLY A 61 13.64 3.69 -1.96
N ILE A 62 12.53 3.29 -1.34
CA ILE A 62 12.04 1.91 -1.33
C ILE A 62 11.09 1.77 -2.51
N ASN A 63 11.58 1.34 -3.67
CA ASN A 63 10.79 1.31 -4.89
C ASN A 63 10.29 -0.10 -5.22
N GLU A 64 10.84 -1.13 -4.57
CA GLU A 64 10.53 -2.53 -4.85
C GLU A 64 9.50 -3.10 -3.87
N GLY A 65 8.68 -4.03 -4.34
CA GLY A 65 7.76 -4.78 -3.48
C GLY A 65 6.81 -5.68 -4.27
N PHE A 66 6.09 -6.53 -3.54
CA PHE A 66 5.06 -7.41 -4.09
C PHE A 66 3.70 -6.97 -3.58
N TYR A 67 2.83 -6.53 -4.48
CA TYR A 67 1.48 -6.11 -4.13
C TYR A 67 0.62 -7.33 -3.81
N TRP A 68 -0.08 -7.28 -2.67
CA TRP A 68 -1.08 -8.26 -2.29
C TRP A 68 -2.47 -7.79 -2.71
N SER A 69 -3.09 -8.38 -3.73
CA SER A 69 -2.59 -9.49 -4.55
C SER A 69 -2.98 -9.30 -6.01
N TRP A 70 -2.51 -10.20 -6.87
CA TRP A 70 -3.08 -10.34 -8.21
C TRP A 70 -4.56 -10.75 -8.15
N ASN A 71 -4.86 -11.72 -7.28
CA ASN A 71 -6.14 -12.41 -7.19
C ASN A 71 -7.25 -11.54 -6.59
N PRO A 72 -8.47 -11.54 -7.15
CA PRO A 72 -9.58 -10.75 -6.60
C PRO A 72 -10.17 -11.37 -5.32
N ASN A 73 -10.00 -12.67 -5.11
CA ASN A 73 -10.65 -13.42 -4.04
C ASN A 73 -9.95 -13.37 -2.66
N SER A 74 -9.00 -12.44 -2.47
CA SER A 74 -8.51 -12.11 -1.13
C SER A 74 -9.58 -11.31 -0.37
N GLY A 75 -10.17 -11.91 0.67
CA GLY A 75 -11.44 -11.41 1.25
C GLY A 75 -11.38 -9.99 1.83
N ASP A 76 -10.26 -9.59 2.41
CA ASP A 76 -10.04 -8.30 3.07
C ASP A 76 -9.38 -7.25 2.15
N THR A 77 -8.59 -7.67 1.16
CA THR A 77 -7.86 -6.75 0.26
C THR A 77 -8.42 -6.67 -1.16
N GLY A 78 -9.17 -7.68 -1.60
CA GLY A 78 -9.34 -7.95 -3.03
C GLY A 78 -7.99 -8.08 -3.74
N GLY A 79 -7.95 -7.75 -5.03
CA GLY A 79 -6.72 -7.78 -5.82
C GLY A 79 -6.60 -6.67 -6.86
N ILE A 80 -5.61 -6.81 -7.73
CA ILE A 80 -5.45 -6.03 -8.96
C ILE A 80 -6.56 -6.41 -9.95
N LEU A 81 -6.89 -7.70 -10.05
CA LEU A 81 -8.05 -8.14 -10.81
C LEU A 81 -9.36 -7.77 -10.09
N ARG A 82 -10.42 -7.62 -10.89
CA ARG A 82 -11.82 -7.61 -10.47
C ARG A 82 -12.32 -9.04 -10.28
N ASP A 83 -13.48 -9.20 -9.66
CA ASP A 83 -14.09 -10.50 -9.36
C ASP A 83 -14.41 -11.35 -10.60
N ASP A 84 -14.45 -10.75 -11.79
CA ASP A 84 -14.59 -11.44 -13.08
C ASP A 84 -13.27 -12.10 -13.56
N TRP A 85 -12.18 -11.99 -12.79
CA TRP A 85 -10.84 -12.51 -13.07
C TRP A 85 -10.21 -12.04 -14.39
N THR A 86 -10.77 -11.01 -15.02
CA THR A 86 -10.34 -10.54 -16.35
C THR A 86 -10.14 -9.04 -16.39
N SER A 87 -11.04 -8.28 -15.78
CA SER A 87 -10.93 -6.83 -15.68
C SER A 87 -9.93 -6.43 -14.59
N VAL A 88 -9.23 -5.31 -14.80
CA VAL A 88 -8.21 -4.78 -13.89
C VAL A 88 -8.72 -3.53 -13.14
N ARG A 89 -8.29 -3.37 -11.88
CA ARG A 89 -8.41 -2.15 -11.08
C ARG A 89 -7.43 -1.08 -11.55
N GLU A 90 -7.79 -0.32 -12.58
CA GLU A 90 -6.92 0.74 -13.12
C GLU A 90 -6.54 1.82 -12.11
N ASP A 91 -7.40 2.07 -11.14
CA ASP A 91 -7.14 2.97 -10.01
C ASP A 91 -6.02 2.46 -9.09
N LYS A 92 -5.99 1.15 -8.80
CA LYS A 92 -4.85 0.51 -8.11
C LYS A 92 -3.60 0.52 -8.99
N MET A 93 -3.74 0.21 -10.28
CA MET A 93 -2.60 0.24 -11.21
C MET A 93 -1.98 1.63 -11.34
N ALA A 94 -2.77 2.70 -11.31
CA ALA A 94 -2.26 4.07 -11.31
C ALA A 94 -1.40 4.36 -10.07
N LEU A 95 -1.83 3.89 -8.88
CA LEU A 95 -1.02 3.98 -7.67
C LEU A 95 0.29 3.18 -7.81
N LEU A 96 0.21 1.93 -8.26
CA LEU A 96 1.40 1.06 -8.39
C LEU A 96 2.41 1.57 -9.41
N ARG A 97 1.94 2.16 -10.52
CA ARG A 97 2.79 2.87 -11.49
C ARG A 97 3.51 4.07 -10.88
N THR A 98 3.00 4.65 -9.79
CA THR A 98 3.73 5.71 -9.07
C THR A 98 4.91 5.15 -8.28
N LEU A 99 4.78 3.92 -7.74
CA LEU A 99 5.84 3.26 -6.98
C LEU A 99 6.91 2.63 -7.90
N TRP A 100 6.48 1.94 -8.95
CA TRP A 100 7.36 1.14 -9.83
C TRP A 100 7.77 1.84 -11.14
N GLY A 101 7.19 3.01 -11.44
CA GLY A 101 7.42 3.75 -12.68
C GLY A 101 8.39 4.93 -12.55
#